data_AF-A0A7S0C9B1-F1
#
_entry.id   AF-A0A7S0C9B1-F1
#
_cell.length_a   1.000
_cell.length_b   1.000
_cell.length_c   1.000
_cell.angle_alpha   90.00
_cell.angle_beta   90.00
_cell.angle_gamma   90.00
#
_symmetry.space_group_name_H-M   'P 1'
#
loop_
_entity.id
_entity.type
_entity.pdbx_description
1 polymer ?
#
loop_
_entity_poly.entity_id
_entity_poly.type
_entity_poly.pdbx_seq_one_letter_code
_entity_poly.pdbx_strand_id
1 'polypeptide(L)'
;KDITCPATIQKHAIIMLSSLLLQDYIKWRGLLFYRFLAATVDEDETVSQLAENTLCGPLLSKQPDLLSSNFVEAIFVLNSCSVHPIYRAAAATGECDNIDIAGFDGIHLFGTKGRKKRLRAYYVMLSNMKDEEKVGIVARLAKEVLGSALEVTSGLSLACRSAVSTNAQKDIRSINVQKYESATNVLSDTFAVLTSPWCRVGRTSTGDENQDDNDHAGLSATTAQLAVVKGRLLSKISRKHLIETIVPILCNLKTVLESNRSALLKDLMIYLVEIFRRYKGEVKELLATDPSLLSELEFDMRQFEKKQKETPGKKNPKAHPV
;
A
#
# COMPACT_ATOMS: atom_id res chain seq x y z
N LYS A 1 -27.41 14.25 33.26
CA LYS A 1 -26.05 13.68 33.39
C LYS A 1 -25.60 13.35 31.99
N ASP A 2 -24.67 14.14 31.49
CA ASP A 2 -24.29 14.25 30.09
C ASP A 2 -23.91 12.91 29.48
N ILE A 3 -24.65 12.51 28.45
CA ILE A 3 -24.21 11.48 27.52
C ILE A 3 -23.11 12.14 26.69
N THR A 4 -21.86 12.09 27.16
CA THR A 4 -20.71 12.53 26.35
C THR A 4 -20.77 11.82 25.02
N CYS A 5 -20.95 12.59 23.94
CA CYS A 5 -20.99 12.07 22.58
C CYS A 5 -19.71 11.24 22.31
N PRO A 6 -19.81 10.02 21.74
CA PRO A 6 -18.65 9.15 21.50
C PRO A 6 -17.48 9.86 20.80
N ALA A 7 -17.77 10.74 19.84
CA ALA A 7 -16.78 11.56 19.15
C ALA A 7 -16.00 12.50 20.08
N THR A 8 -16.63 13.01 21.14
CA THR A 8 -15.97 13.85 22.14
C THR A 8 -14.95 13.03 22.93
N ILE A 9 -15.29 11.80 23.31
CA ILE A 9 -14.36 10.90 24.02
C ILE A 9 -13.17 10.56 23.13
N GLN A 10 -13.41 10.22 21.86
CA GLN A 10 -12.34 9.93 20.89
C GLN A 10 -11.38 11.11 20.71
N LYS A 11 -11.90 12.34 20.58
CA LYS A 11 -11.06 13.56 20.49
C LYS A 11 -10.16 13.74 21.70
N HIS A 12 -10.73 13.65 22.90
CA HIS A 12 -9.95 13.78 24.13
C HIS A 12 -8.89 12.67 24.25
N ALA A 13 -9.24 11.43 23.87
CA ALA A 13 -8.29 10.33 23.84
C ALA A 13 -7.14 10.58 22.86
N ILE A 14 -7.41 11.08 21.65
CA ILE A 14 -6.38 11.43 20.66
C ILE A 14 -5.43 12.51 21.21
N ILE A 15 -5.98 13.56 21.83
CA ILE A 15 -5.20 14.67 22.42
C ILE A 15 -4.32 14.17 23.57
N MET A 16 -4.86 13.35 24.47
CA MET A 16 -4.10 12.79 25.59
C MET A 16 -3.02 11.82 25.10
N LEU A 17 -3.37 10.87 24.23
CA LEU A 17 -2.42 9.90 23.69
C LEU A 17 -1.28 10.59 22.94
N SER A 18 -1.59 11.58 22.11
CA SER A 18 -0.57 12.35 21.39
C SER A 18 0.33 13.13 22.36
N SER A 19 -0.21 13.74 23.41
CA SER A 19 0.59 14.43 24.43
C SER A 19 1.55 13.47 25.13
N LEU A 20 1.07 12.28 25.52
CA LEU A 20 1.90 11.25 26.17
C LEU A 20 3.00 10.70 25.26
N LEU A 21 2.70 10.52 23.97
CA LEU A 21 3.67 10.11 22.96
C LEU A 21 4.72 11.21 22.70
N LEU A 22 4.30 12.47 22.63
CA LEU A 22 5.21 13.61 22.42
C LEU A 22 6.15 13.83 23.60
N GLN A 23 5.69 13.55 24.82
CA GLN A 23 6.46 13.69 26.07
C GLN A 23 7.23 12.42 26.46
N ASP A 24 7.29 11.40 25.59
CA ASP A 24 8.00 10.13 25.81
C ASP A 24 7.52 9.29 27.01
N TYR A 25 6.32 9.58 27.55
CA TYR A 25 5.69 8.73 28.57
C TYR A 25 5.19 7.41 27.98
N ILE A 26 4.82 7.40 26.70
CA ILE A 26 4.41 6.21 25.95
C ILE A 26 5.26 6.11 24.68
N LYS A 27 5.55 4.89 24.25
CA LYS A 27 6.22 4.59 22.96
C LYS A 27 5.26 3.90 22.01
N TRP A 28 5.51 4.04 20.71
CA TRP A 28 4.84 3.23 19.68
C TRP A 28 5.23 1.76 19.85
N ARG A 29 4.38 0.98 20.52
CA ARG A 29 4.56 -0.45 20.72
C ARG A 29 3.29 -1.21 20.40
N GLY A 30 3.48 -2.44 19.92
CA GLY A 30 2.41 -3.33 19.51
C GLY A 30 1.43 -2.65 18.56
N LEU A 31 0.13 -2.78 18.84
CA LEU A 31 -0.92 -2.29 17.93
C LEU A 31 -1.23 -0.79 18.05
N LEU A 32 -0.52 -0.03 18.89
CA LEU A 32 -0.85 1.36 19.19
C LEU A 32 -0.82 2.26 17.94
N PHE A 33 0.23 2.14 17.13
CA PHE A 33 0.34 2.93 15.89
C PHE A 33 -0.83 2.65 14.95
N TYR A 34 -1.19 1.39 14.74
CA TYR A 34 -2.27 1.03 13.82
C TYR A 34 -3.63 1.48 14.33
N ARG A 35 -3.87 1.43 15.65
CA ARG A 35 -5.08 1.98 16.28
C ARG A 35 -5.19 3.49 16.07
N PHE A 36 -4.07 4.22 16.22
CA PHE A 36 -4.04 5.65 15.93
C PHE A 36 -4.26 5.94 14.44
N LEU A 37 -3.66 5.13 13.56
CA LEU A 37 -3.87 5.22 12.11
C LEU A 37 -5.32 4.93 11.72
N ALA A 38 -5.99 3.98 12.38
CA ALA A 38 -7.41 3.73 12.14
C ALA A 38 -8.28 4.95 12.50
N ALA A 39 -7.90 5.72 13.52
CA ALA A 39 -8.62 6.95 13.88
C ALA A 39 -8.54 8.04 12.79
N THR A 40 -7.56 8.01 11.88
CA THR A 40 -7.50 8.94 10.73
C THR A 40 -8.52 8.60 9.63
N VAL A 41 -9.31 7.55 9.82
CA VAL A 41 -10.36 7.11 8.90
C VAL A 41 -11.67 6.83 9.66
N ASP A 42 -11.86 7.54 10.78
CA ASP A 42 -13.10 7.54 11.54
C ASP A 42 -14.28 8.08 10.69
N GLU A 43 -15.50 7.70 11.05
CA GLU A 43 -16.72 8.20 10.39
C GLU A 43 -16.97 9.67 10.77
N ASP A 44 -16.58 10.09 11.97
CA ASP A 44 -16.63 11.49 12.37
C ASP A 44 -15.44 12.26 11.77
N GLU A 45 -15.75 13.16 10.85
CA GLU A 45 -14.75 13.96 10.12
C GLU A 45 -13.85 14.76 11.05
N THR A 46 -14.37 15.24 12.18
CA THR A 46 -13.57 16.05 13.11
C THR A 46 -12.61 15.21 13.94
N VAL A 47 -12.99 13.97 14.29
CA VAL A 47 -12.09 12.98 14.89
C VAL A 47 -11.00 12.59 13.89
N SER A 48 -11.42 12.27 12.66
CA SER A 48 -10.55 11.87 11.56
C SER A 48 -9.50 12.95 11.25
N GLN A 49 -9.93 14.21 11.09
CA GLN A 49 -9.03 15.33 10.80
C GLN A 49 -8.09 15.63 11.97
N LEU A 50 -8.56 15.54 13.21
CA LEU A 50 -7.72 15.72 14.39
C LEU A 50 -6.64 14.64 14.46
N ALA A 51 -7.01 13.37 14.23
CA ALA A 51 -6.06 12.26 14.20
C ALA A 51 -5.04 12.43 13.06
N GLU A 52 -5.49 12.76 11.85
CA GLU A 52 -4.62 12.98 10.68
C GLU A 52 -3.64 14.13 10.93
N ASN A 53 -4.11 15.28 11.41
CA ASN A 53 -3.28 16.45 11.70
C ASN A 53 -2.26 16.17 12.81
N THR A 54 -2.66 15.41 13.83
CA THR A 54 -1.79 15.09 14.96
C THR A 54 -0.73 14.06 14.58
N LEU A 55 -1.12 13.03 13.82
CA LEU A 55 -0.23 11.99 13.33
C LEU A 55 0.79 12.56 12.35
N CYS A 56 0.32 13.29 11.33
CA CYS A 56 1.15 13.82 10.24
C CYS A 56 1.87 15.12 10.60
N GLY A 57 1.50 15.77 11.70
CA GLY A 57 2.15 16.98 12.20
C GLY A 57 3.17 16.68 13.30
N PRO A 58 2.84 16.91 14.57
CA PRO A 58 3.83 16.85 15.66
C PRO A 58 4.40 15.46 15.88
N LEU A 59 3.61 14.39 15.74
CA LEU A 59 4.08 13.01 15.97
C LEU A 59 5.06 12.56 14.88
N LEU A 60 4.76 12.84 13.61
CA LEU A 60 5.68 12.58 12.49
C LEU A 60 6.94 13.45 12.58
N SER A 61 6.83 14.70 13.03
CA SER A 61 7.99 15.58 13.24
C SER A 61 8.94 15.02 14.31
N LYS A 62 8.40 14.37 15.35
CA LYS A 62 9.19 13.71 16.41
C LYS A 62 9.85 12.43 15.91
N GLN A 63 9.18 11.65 15.07
CA GLN A 63 9.71 10.40 14.51
C GLN A 63 9.49 10.36 12.99
N PRO A 64 10.41 10.90 12.18
CA PRO A 64 10.22 11.06 10.73
C PRO A 64 9.95 9.76 9.97
N ASP A 65 10.58 8.65 10.40
CA ASP A 65 10.45 7.34 9.74
C ASP A 65 9.23 6.55 10.27
N LEU A 66 8.35 7.16 11.08
CA LEU A 66 7.21 6.47 11.71
C LEU A 66 6.31 5.81 10.68
N LEU A 67 5.98 6.53 9.60
CA LEU A 67 5.07 6.00 8.58
C LEU A 67 5.76 4.93 7.73
N SER A 68 6.99 5.19 7.28
CA SER A 68 7.72 4.30 6.36
C SER A 68 8.16 3.00 7.03
N SER A 69 8.53 3.04 8.31
CA SER A 69 8.88 1.83 9.06
C SER A 69 7.68 0.91 9.28
N ASN A 70 6.49 1.46 9.53
CA ASN A 70 5.27 0.72 9.86
C ASN A 70 4.37 0.36 8.66
N PHE A 71 4.66 0.83 7.44
CA PHE A 71 3.74 0.72 6.30
C PHE A 71 3.38 -0.72 5.91
N VAL A 72 4.40 -1.59 5.78
CA VAL A 72 4.16 -2.99 5.39
C VAL A 72 3.32 -3.70 6.45
N GLU A 73 3.64 -3.50 7.73
CA GLU A 73 2.91 -4.06 8.86
C GLU A 73 1.47 -3.55 8.93
N ALA A 74 1.22 -2.28 8.57
CA ALA A 74 -0.13 -1.72 8.48
C ALA A 74 -1.02 -2.50 7.49
N ILE A 75 -0.49 -2.96 6.35
CA ILE A 75 -1.28 -3.78 5.41
C ILE A 75 -1.75 -5.07 6.08
N PHE A 76 -0.90 -5.73 6.87
CA PHE A 76 -1.28 -6.96 7.57
C PHE A 76 -2.22 -6.70 8.75
N VAL A 77 -1.94 -5.67 9.54
CA VAL A 77 -2.69 -5.36 10.77
C VAL A 77 -4.09 -4.85 10.46
N LEU A 78 -4.26 -3.92 9.51
CA LEU A 78 -5.58 -3.38 9.18
C LEU A 78 -6.46 -4.42 8.47
N ASN A 79 -5.87 -5.47 7.89
CA ASN A 79 -6.58 -6.63 7.33
C ASN A 79 -6.80 -7.77 8.33
N SER A 80 -6.36 -7.62 9.59
CA SER A 80 -6.40 -8.67 10.61
C SER A 80 -5.79 -10.00 10.15
N CYS A 81 -4.68 -9.94 9.40
CA CYS A 81 -4.08 -11.10 8.74
C CYS A 81 -3.19 -11.92 9.68
N SER A 82 -3.82 -12.66 10.60
CA SER A 82 -3.14 -13.49 11.61
C SER A 82 -2.37 -14.69 11.05
N VAL A 83 -2.52 -14.98 9.76
CA VAL A 83 -1.76 -16.04 9.09
C VAL A 83 -0.31 -15.67 8.84
N HIS A 84 0.03 -14.37 8.79
CA HIS A 84 1.38 -13.91 8.49
C HIS A 84 2.18 -13.61 9.78
N PRO A 85 3.49 -13.94 9.84
CA PRO A 85 4.32 -13.67 11.02
C PRO A 85 4.37 -12.19 11.43
N ILE A 86 4.34 -11.26 10.46
CA ILE A 86 4.37 -9.82 10.70
C ILE A 86 3.20 -9.40 11.63
N TYR A 87 1.98 -9.86 11.35
CA TYR A 87 0.83 -9.57 12.21
C TYR A 87 1.03 -10.12 13.63
N ARG A 88 1.54 -11.35 13.75
CA ARG A 88 1.73 -11.99 15.06
C ARG A 88 2.79 -11.29 15.89
N ALA A 89 3.87 -10.84 15.26
CA ALA A 89 4.90 -10.02 15.91
C ALA A 89 4.32 -8.68 16.39
N ALA A 90 3.53 -8.01 15.54
CA ALA A 90 2.81 -6.79 15.88
C ALA A 90 1.93 -6.98 17.14
N ALA A 91 1.13 -8.05 17.14
CA ALA A 91 0.21 -8.36 18.22
C ALA A 91 0.95 -8.75 19.51
N ALA A 92 2.02 -9.53 19.42
CA ALA A 92 2.78 -10.02 20.57
C ALA A 92 3.62 -8.94 21.28
N THR A 93 3.93 -7.84 20.58
CA THR A 93 4.74 -6.74 21.14
C THR A 93 3.92 -5.85 22.10
N GLY A 94 2.60 -6.00 22.15
CA GLY A 94 1.76 -5.40 23.19
C GLY A 94 1.65 -6.36 24.38
N GLU A 95 1.96 -5.88 25.59
CA GLU A 95 1.79 -6.60 26.87
C GLU A 95 0.29 -6.80 27.23
N CYS A 96 -0.49 -7.35 26.31
CA CYS A 96 -1.92 -7.59 26.46
C CYS A 96 -2.14 -9.10 26.37
N ASP A 97 -2.15 -9.79 27.52
CA ASP A 97 -2.39 -11.25 27.64
C ASP A 97 -3.74 -11.71 27.07
N ASN A 98 -4.63 -10.77 26.70
CA ASN A 98 -5.88 -11.05 26.02
C ASN A 98 -5.79 -10.64 24.54
N ILE A 99 -5.35 -11.58 23.71
CA ILE A 99 -5.28 -11.49 22.24
C ILE A 99 -6.65 -11.11 21.61
N ASP A 100 -7.75 -11.31 22.34
CA ASP A 100 -9.13 -11.17 21.84
C ASP A 100 -9.90 -9.91 22.30
N ILE A 101 -9.36 -9.01 23.15
CA ILE A 101 -10.21 -8.02 23.87
C ILE A 101 -10.07 -6.55 23.39
N ALA A 102 -9.25 -6.24 22.40
CA ALA A 102 -9.29 -4.90 21.80
C ALA A 102 -8.94 -4.97 20.31
N GLY A 103 -9.90 -5.45 19.53
CA GLY A 103 -9.86 -5.30 18.08
C GLY A 103 -9.88 -3.83 17.69
N PHE A 104 -10.00 -3.55 16.40
CA PHE A 104 -10.37 -2.21 15.91
C PHE A 104 -11.85 -1.92 16.23
N ASP A 105 -12.31 -2.22 17.44
CA ASP A 105 -13.70 -2.13 17.86
C ASP A 105 -14.14 -0.67 17.78
N GLY A 106 -15.07 -0.40 16.85
CA GLY A 106 -15.52 0.94 16.48
C GLY A 106 -15.16 1.36 15.06
N ILE A 107 -14.08 0.83 14.46
CA ILE A 107 -13.69 1.12 13.08
C ILE A 107 -13.63 -0.19 12.29
N HIS A 108 -14.69 -0.46 11.53
CA HIS A 108 -14.81 -1.66 10.72
C HIS A 108 -13.84 -1.64 9.52
N LEU A 109 -12.59 -2.07 9.75
CA LEU A 109 -11.53 -2.13 8.74
C LEU A 109 -11.44 -3.49 8.05
N PHE A 110 -12.02 -4.56 8.60
CA PHE A 110 -11.93 -5.89 8.01
C PHE A 110 -12.79 -6.04 6.73
N GLY A 111 -12.36 -6.94 5.84
CA GLY A 111 -13.15 -7.37 4.69
C GLY A 111 -13.33 -6.31 3.61
N THR A 112 -14.20 -6.59 2.64
CA THR A 112 -14.49 -5.67 1.53
C THR A 112 -15.11 -4.35 1.98
N LYS A 113 -15.90 -4.36 3.06
CA LYS A 113 -16.52 -3.15 3.65
C LYS A 113 -15.48 -2.16 4.18
N GLY A 114 -14.44 -2.66 4.83
CA GLY A 114 -13.35 -1.82 5.36
C GLY A 114 -12.33 -1.39 4.33
N ARG A 115 -12.34 -1.95 3.11
CA ARG A 115 -11.32 -1.70 2.07
C ARG A 115 -11.13 -0.21 1.76
N LYS A 116 -12.22 0.55 1.62
CA LYS A 116 -12.13 1.99 1.31
C LYS A 116 -11.39 2.76 2.41
N LYS A 117 -11.67 2.43 3.68
CA LYS A 117 -11.01 3.02 4.84
C LYS A 117 -9.54 2.63 4.92
N ARG A 118 -9.22 1.34 4.72
CA ARG A 118 -7.82 0.88 4.68
C ARG A 118 -7.01 1.59 3.59
N LEU A 119 -7.55 1.70 2.38
CA LEU A 119 -6.90 2.43 1.29
C LEU A 119 -6.69 3.91 1.63
N ARG A 120 -7.67 4.57 2.26
CA ARG A 120 -7.51 5.95 2.74
C ARG A 120 -6.39 6.05 3.77
N ALA A 121 -6.31 5.14 4.74
CA ALA A 121 -5.24 5.10 5.72
C ALA A 121 -3.87 4.92 5.05
N TYR A 122 -3.72 4.00 4.10
CA TYR A 122 -2.48 3.85 3.34
C TYR A 122 -2.11 5.12 2.56
N TYR A 123 -3.09 5.82 1.99
CA TYR A 123 -2.84 7.08 1.28
C TYR A 123 -2.42 8.21 2.20
N VAL A 124 -2.98 8.31 3.41
CA VAL A 124 -2.50 9.26 4.44
C VAL A 124 -1.04 9.00 4.77
N MET A 125 -0.63 7.72 4.87
CA MET A 125 0.77 7.38 5.09
C MET A 125 1.64 7.80 3.88
N LEU A 126 1.26 7.40 2.66
CA LEU A 126 2.05 7.64 1.45
C LEU A 126 2.15 9.12 1.08
N SER A 127 1.11 9.93 1.35
CA SER A 127 1.12 11.37 1.06
C SER A 127 2.12 12.14 1.93
N ASN A 128 2.48 11.58 3.08
CA ASN A 128 3.41 12.18 4.04
C ASN A 128 4.82 11.55 3.99
N MET A 129 5.08 10.66 3.02
CA MET A 129 6.41 10.08 2.78
C MET A 129 7.17 10.83 1.69
N LYS A 130 8.49 10.85 1.83
CA LYS A 130 9.41 11.29 0.79
C LYS A 130 9.46 10.26 -0.33
N ASP A 131 9.92 10.69 -1.50
CA ASP A 131 10.03 9.82 -2.67
C ASP A 131 11.01 8.66 -2.42
N GLU A 132 12.10 8.88 -1.67
CA GLU A 132 13.06 7.85 -1.31
C GLU A 132 12.41 6.72 -0.48
N GLU A 133 11.56 7.11 0.48
CA GLU A 133 10.83 6.17 1.32
C GLU A 133 9.81 5.37 0.50
N LYS A 134 9.11 6.03 -0.44
CA LYS A 134 8.15 5.37 -1.34
C LYS A 134 8.83 4.31 -2.22
N VAL A 135 10.03 4.57 -2.74
CA VAL A 135 10.79 3.54 -3.47
C VAL A 135 11.06 2.33 -2.57
N GLY A 136 11.47 2.58 -1.32
CA GLY A 136 11.66 1.53 -0.32
C GLY A 136 10.39 0.75 -0.04
N ILE A 137 9.25 1.43 0.12
CA ILE A 137 7.95 0.79 0.34
C ILE A 137 7.57 -0.12 -0.84
N VAL A 138 7.67 0.36 -2.08
CA VAL A 138 7.34 -0.44 -3.26
C VAL A 138 8.19 -1.72 -3.32
N ALA A 139 9.48 -1.61 -3.04
CA ALA A 139 10.39 -2.75 -2.96
C ALA A 139 9.98 -3.75 -1.86
N ARG A 140 9.70 -3.24 -0.65
CA ARG A 140 9.28 -4.08 0.48
C ARG A 140 7.92 -4.74 0.23
N LEU A 141 6.95 -4.06 -0.36
CA LEU A 141 5.66 -4.65 -0.73
C LEU A 141 5.83 -5.79 -1.73
N ALA A 142 6.65 -5.59 -2.77
CA ALA A 142 6.93 -6.63 -3.75
C ALA A 142 7.63 -7.84 -3.10
N LYS A 143 8.63 -7.62 -2.24
CA LYS A 143 9.39 -8.72 -1.65
C LYS A 143 8.69 -9.39 -0.46
N GLU A 144 8.30 -8.60 0.54
CA GLU A 144 7.78 -9.09 1.83
C GLU A 144 6.31 -9.51 1.76
N VAL A 145 5.52 -8.96 0.82
CA VAL A 145 4.10 -9.30 0.67
C VAL A 145 3.86 -10.18 -0.55
N LEU A 146 4.18 -9.67 -1.75
CA LEU A 146 3.94 -10.42 -2.99
C LEU A 146 4.87 -11.64 -3.11
N GLY A 147 6.16 -11.49 -2.79
CA GLY A 147 7.13 -12.59 -2.75
C GLY A 147 6.76 -13.66 -1.71
N SER A 148 6.33 -13.25 -0.51
CA SER A 148 5.83 -14.16 0.53
C SER A 148 4.66 -15.01 0.05
N ALA A 149 3.79 -14.50 -0.83
CA ALA A 149 2.68 -15.29 -1.38
C ALA A 149 3.13 -16.45 -2.31
N LEU A 150 4.35 -16.40 -2.85
CA LEU A 150 4.97 -17.49 -3.62
C LEU A 150 5.54 -18.60 -2.72
N GLU A 151 5.83 -18.30 -1.46
CA GLU A 151 6.39 -19.27 -0.53
C GLU A 151 5.31 -20.23 -0.06
N VAL A 152 5.52 -21.53 -0.30
CA VAL A 152 4.54 -22.58 0.06
C VAL A 152 4.22 -22.59 1.56
N THR A 153 5.18 -22.21 2.39
CA THR A 153 5.04 -22.14 3.86
C THR A 153 4.35 -20.87 4.36
N SER A 154 4.19 -19.86 3.50
CA SER A 154 3.53 -18.61 3.88
C SER A 154 2.02 -18.80 3.94
N GLY A 155 1.41 -18.22 4.97
CA GLY A 155 -0.04 -18.13 5.10
C GLY A 155 -0.70 -17.35 3.95
N LEU A 156 0.04 -16.52 3.22
CA LEU A 156 -0.47 -15.79 2.05
C LEU A 156 -0.68 -16.68 0.83
N SER A 157 0.05 -17.80 0.71
CA SER A 157 -0.12 -18.76 -0.39
C SER A 157 -1.54 -19.35 -0.43
N LEU A 158 -2.27 -19.31 0.69
CA LEU A 158 -3.69 -19.70 0.76
C LEU A 158 -4.57 -18.85 -0.17
N ALA A 159 -4.30 -17.55 -0.29
CA ALA A 159 -5.06 -16.65 -1.15
C ALA A 159 -4.75 -16.82 -2.64
N CYS A 160 -3.61 -17.42 -2.96
CA CYS A 160 -3.25 -17.75 -4.34
C CYS A 160 -4.03 -18.96 -4.87
N ARG A 161 -4.62 -19.78 -3.99
CA ARG A 161 -5.40 -20.97 -4.32
C ARG A 161 -6.87 -20.61 -4.49
N SER A 162 -7.62 -21.39 -5.27
CA SER A 162 -9.07 -21.20 -5.35
C SER A 162 -9.74 -21.59 -4.02
N ALA A 163 -10.67 -20.76 -3.54
CA ALA A 163 -11.45 -20.99 -2.31
C ALA A 163 -12.32 -22.27 -2.34
N VAL A 164 -12.35 -22.98 -3.47
CA VAL A 164 -13.27 -24.09 -3.73
C VAL A 164 -12.53 -25.42 -3.64
N SER A 165 -12.42 -25.97 -2.43
CA SER A 165 -12.52 -27.42 -2.16
C SER A 165 -12.32 -27.68 -0.67
N THR A 166 -13.34 -28.15 0.03
CA THR A 166 -13.29 -29.26 1.01
C THR A 166 -14.58 -29.37 1.82
N ASN A 167 -15.06 -30.62 1.96
CA ASN A 167 -16.15 -31.04 2.83
C ASN A 167 -15.75 -31.01 4.32
N ALA A 168 -15.45 -29.82 4.88
CA ALA A 168 -15.07 -29.68 6.29
C ALA A 168 -16.26 -29.28 7.21
N GLN A 169 -16.13 -29.45 8.52
CA GLN A 169 -17.11 -29.06 9.55
C GLN A 169 -17.33 -27.53 9.59
N LYS A 170 -18.52 -27.06 9.99
CA LYS A 170 -18.99 -25.66 9.87
C LYS A 170 -18.09 -24.62 10.57
N ASP A 171 -17.54 -24.93 11.75
CA ASP A 171 -16.68 -24.00 12.52
C ASP A 171 -15.24 -23.93 11.99
N ILE A 172 -14.73 -25.05 11.46
CA ILE A 172 -13.42 -25.09 10.80
C ILE A 172 -13.48 -24.33 9.46
N ARG A 173 -14.64 -24.39 8.76
CA ARG A 173 -14.87 -23.57 7.56
C ARG A 173 -14.82 -22.08 7.88
N SER A 174 -15.46 -21.59 8.95
CA SER A 174 -15.50 -20.15 9.23
C SER A 174 -14.11 -19.56 9.49
N ILE A 175 -13.28 -20.25 10.27
CA ILE A 175 -11.91 -19.82 10.58
C ILE A 175 -11.03 -19.85 9.32
N ASN A 176 -11.15 -20.91 8.50
CA ASN A 176 -10.38 -21.01 7.25
C ASN A 176 -10.83 -19.95 6.22
N VAL A 177 -12.13 -19.62 6.18
CA VAL A 177 -12.67 -18.56 5.33
C VAL A 177 -12.15 -17.20 5.76
N GLN A 178 -12.15 -16.88 7.06
CA GLN A 178 -11.64 -15.59 7.54
C GLN A 178 -10.14 -15.43 7.28
N LYS A 179 -9.35 -16.50 7.48
CA LYS A 179 -7.92 -16.53 7.16
C LYS A 179 -7.69 -16.32 5.66
N TYR A 180 -8.43 -17.03 4.82
CA TYR A 180 -8.38 -16.87 3.37
C TYR A 180 -8.76 -15.45 2.93
N GLU A 181 -9.83 -14.90 3.48
CA GLU A 181 -10.30 -13.54 3.19
C GLU A 181 -9.24 -12.50 3.61
N SER A 182 -8.67 -12.63 4.82
CA SER A 182 -7.62 -11.72 5.30
C SER A 182 -6.39 -11.71 4.38
N ALA A 183 -5.92 -12.89 3.95
CA ALA A 183 -4.79 -13.02 3.05
C ALA A 183 -5.11 -12.46 1.64
N THR A 184 -6.32 -12.71 1.15
CA THR A 184 -6.79 -12.17 -0.14
C THR A 184 -6.85 -10.66 -0.09
N ASN A 185 -7.36 -10.08 1.00
CA ASN A 185 -7.44 -8.64 1.17
C ASN A 185 -6.04 -8.00 1.28
N VAL A 186 -5.08 -8.63 1.96
CA VAL A 186 -3.68 -8.16 2.00
C VAL A 186 -3.10 -8.06 0.59
N LEU A 187 -3.27 -9.09 -0.24
CA LEU A 187 -2.75 -9.07 -1.62
C LEU A 187 -3.48 -8.06 -2.50
N SER A 188 -4.82 -8.01 -2.42
CA SER A 188 -5.63 -7.06 -3.21
C SER A 188 -5.37 -5.60 -2.81
N ASP A 189 -5.19 -5.31 -1.52
CA ASP A 189 -4.80 -3.99 -1.04
C ASP A 189 -3.39 -3.64 -1.50
N THR A 190 -2.45 -4.60 -1.47
CA THR A 190 -1.08 -4.41 -1.93
C THR A 190 -1.04 -4.04 -3.42
N PHE A 191 -1.77 -4.75 -4.28
CA PHE A 191 -1.88 -4.40 -5.70
C PHE A 191 -2.52 -3.02 -5.91
N ALA A 192 -3.56 -2.69 -5.14
CA ALA A 192 -4.21 -1.39 -5.22
C ALA A 192 -3.26 -0.25 -4.82
N VAL A 193 -2.47 -0.44 -3.77
CA VAL A 193 -1.43 0.50 -3.33
C VAL A 193 -0.34 0.66 -4.39
N LEU A 194 0.19 -0.44 -4.92
CA LEU A 194 1.25 -0.45 -5.93
C LEU A 194 0.82 0.19 -7.26
N THR A 195 -0.46 0.06 -7.62
CA THR A 195 -1.05 0.70 -8.81
C THR A 195 -1.41 2.17 -8.57
N SER A 196 -1.46 2.61 -7.31
CA SER A 196 -1.90 3.95 -6.96
C SER A 196 -0.89 5.03 -7.41
N PRO A 197 -1.36 6.25 -7.73
CA PRO A 197 -0.48 7.36 -8.03
C PRO A 197 0.39 7.80 -6.84
N TRP A 198 0.01 7.42 -5.61
CA TRP A 198 0.70 7.80 -4.37
C TRP A 198 2.06 7.11 -4.19
N CYS A 199 2.24 5.93 -4.78
CA CYS A 199 3.52 5.21 -4.79
C CYS A 199 4.46 5.66 -5.91
N ARG A 200 4.02 6.56 -6.80
CA ARG A 200 4.81 6.98 -7.96
C ARG A 200 5.88 7.97 -7.53
N VAL A 201 7.12 7.63 -7.87
CA VAL A 201 8.30 8.47 -7.64
C VAL A 201 8.75 9.13 -8.93
N GLY A 202 9.31 10.34 -8.82
CA GLY A 202 9.96 11.02 -9.93
C GLY A 202 9.02 11.80 -10.87
N ARG A 203 7.86 12.26 -10.37
CA ARG A 203 7.06 13.26 -11.09
C ARG A 203 7.75 14.62 -10.97
N THR A 204 8.72 14.91 -11.83
CA THR A 204 9.09 16.31 -12.07
C THR A 204 7.90 16.96 -12.78
N SER A 205 7.44 18.08 -12.24
CA SER A 205 6.36 18.91 -12.77
C SER A 205 6.73 19.58 -14.09
N THR A 206 7.19 18.83 -15.09
CA THR A 206 7.44 19.24 -16.47
C THR A 206 7.47 17.96 -17.27
N GLY A 207 6.46 17.74 -18.11
CA GLY A 207 6.48 16.66 -19.08
C GLY A 207 7.64 16.89 -20.03
N ASP A 208 8.67 16.06 -19.94
CA ASP A 208 9.65 15.89 -21.00
C ASP A 208 10.17 14.47 -20.91
N GLU A 209 9.47 13.56 -21.59
CA GLU A 209 9.87 12.16 -21.73
C GLU A 209 10.98 11.98 -22.78
N ASN A 210 11.53 13.04 -23.37
CA ASN A 210 12.59 12.94 -24.38
C ASN A 210 13.65 14.04 -24.21
N GLN A 211 14.48 13.94 -23.18
CA GLN A 211 15.74 14.68 -23.21
C GLN A 211 16.89 13.70 -23.08
N ASP A 212 17.39 13.35 -24.27
CA ASP A 212 18.63 12.64 -24.54
C ASP A 212 19.76 13.13 -23.64
N ASP A 213 20.65 12.18 -23.36
CA ASP A 213 21.94 12.36 -22.72
C ASP A 213 22.65 13.61 -23.25
N ASN A 214 22.75 14.63 -22.40
CA ASN A 214 23.80 15.62 -22.54
C ASN A 214 24.43 15.86 -21.19
N ASP A 215 25.55 15.17 -20.98
CA ASP A 215 26.50 15.40 -19.92
C ASP A 215 27.03 16.85 -20.03
N HIS A 216 26.43 17.77 -19.30
CA HIS A 216 27.10 19.01 -18.94
C HIS A 216 27.21 19.14 -17.42
N ALA A 217 28.29 18.56 -16.92
CA ALA A 217 28.90 18.92 -15.65
C ALA A 217 29.39 20.37 -15.73
N GLY A 218 28.58 21.30 -15.24
CA GLY A 218 28.96 22.67 -14.91
C GLY A 218 28.59 22.94 -13.46
N LEU A 219 29.59 22.96 -12.56
CA LEU A 219 29.38 23.13 -11.13
C LEU A 219 28.92 24.55 -10.77
N SER A 220 27.62 24.70 -10.54
CA SER A 220 27.05 25.62 -9.55
C SER A 220 25.57 25.25 -9.35
N ALA A 221 25.31 24.18 -8.61
CA ALA A 221 23.95 23.66 -8.46
C ALA A 221 23.19 24.39 -7.35
N THR A 222 22.12 25.11 -7.72
CA THR A 222 21.15 25.64 -6.75
C THR A 222 20.37 24.48 -6.09
N THR A 223 19.78 24.70 -4.90
CA THR A 223 18.97 23.70 -4.19
C THR A 223 17.88 23.08 -5.06
N ALA A 224 17.31 23.85 -6.00
CA ALA A 224 16.32 23.37 -6.96
C ALA A 224 16.91 22.41 -8.00
N GLN A 225 18.10 22.69 -8.55
CA GLN A 225 18.77 21.80 -9.50
C GLN A 225 19.21 20.48 -8.84
N LEU A 226 19.69 20.54 -7.58
CA LEU A 226 20.00 19.35 -6.80
C LEU A 226 18.77 18.46 -6.55
N ALA A 227 17.59 19.05 -6.30
CA ALA A 227 16.34 18.31 -6.16
C ALA A 227 15.94 17.60 -7.47
N VAL A 228 16.10 18.26 -8.62
CA VAL A 228 15.82 17.66 -9.94
C VAL A 228 16.77 16.49 -10.23
N VAL A 229 18.07 16.66 -9.98
CA VAL A 229 19.08 15.59 -10.18
C VAL A 229 18.79 14.40 -9.25
N LYS A 230 18.49 14.65 -7.97
CA LYS A 230 18.10 13.61 -7.01
C LYS A 230 16.85 12.85 -7.47
N GLY A 231 15.81 13.56 -7.93
CA GLY A 231 14.59 12.95 -8.44
C GLY A 231 14.83 12.08 -9.69
N ARG A 232 15.70 12.53 -10.62
CA ARG A 232 16.08 11.75 -11.80
C ARG A 232 16.85 10.48 -11.43
N LEU A 233 17.82 10.58 -10.53
CA LEU A 233 18.60 9.43 -10.04
C LEU A 233 17.69 8.40 -9.36
N LEU A 234 16.81 8.87 -8.49
CA LEU A 234 15.88 8.01 -7.76
C LEU A 234 14.90 7.30 -8.72
N SER A 235 14.45 7.98 -9.78
CA SER A 235 13.66 7.38 -10.85
C SER A 235 14.44 6.28 -11.59
N LYS A 236 15.73 6.49 -11.92
CA LYS A 236 16.59 5.46 -12.53
C LYS A 236 16.78 4.25 -11.61
N ILE A 237 17.06 4.47 -10.33
CA ILE A 237 17.22 3.40 -9.33
C ILE A 237 15.92 2.62 -9.15
N SER A 238 14.80 3.34 -8.96
CA SER A 238 13.46 2.75 -8.84
C SER A 238 13.11 1.93 -10.07
N ARG A 239 13.40 2.43 -11.28
CA ARG A 239 13.20 1.70 -12.54
C ARG A 239 14.01 0.42 -12.57
N LYS A 240 15.33 0.49 -12.37
CA LYS A 240 16.20 -0.68 -12.40
C LYS A 240 15.73 -1.75 -11.42
N HIS A 241 15.41 -1.34 -10.19
CA HIS A 241 14.92 -2.25 -9.17
C HIS A 241 13.57 -2.87 -9.53
N LEU A 242 12.64 -2.09 -10.09
CA LEU A 242 11.34 -2.57 -10.52
C LEU A 242 11.47 -3.64 -11.60
N ILE A 243 12.32 -3.41 -12.60
CA ILE A 243 12.55 -4.37 -13.69
C ILE A 243 13.28 -5.62 -13.18
N GLU A 244 14.40 -5.46 -12.48
CA GLU A 244 15.25 -6.61 -12.10
C GLU A 244 14.70 -7.43 -10.93
N THR A 245 13.90 -6.83 -10.03
CA THR A 245 13.42 -7.51 -8.82
C THR A 245 11.91 -7.72 -8.83
N ILE A 246 11.13 -6.71 -9.16
CA ILE A 246 9.66 -6.76 -8.98
C ILE A 246 9.01 -7.54 -10.13
N VAL A 247 9.38 -7.28 -11.39
CA VAL A 247 8.77 -7.95 -12.55
C VAL A 247 8.93 -9.49 -12.48
N PRO A 248 10.09 -10.07 -12.12
CA PRO A 248 10.22 -11.52 -11.94
C PRO A 248 9.26 -12.09 -10.89
N ILE A 249 9.07 -11.39 -9.75
CA ILE A 249 8.11 -11.80 -8.72
C ILE A 249 6.69 -11.81 -9.29
N LEU A 250 6.32 -10.79 -10.07
CA LEU A 250 5.00 -10.71 -10.70
C LEU A 250 4.78 -11.81 -11.75
N CYS A 251 5.81 -12.16 -12.53
CA CYS A 251 5.72 -13.25 -13.51
C CYS A 251 5.48 -14.59 -12.82
N ASN A 252 6.24 -14.89 -11.76
CA ASN A 252 6.04 -16.10 -10.96
C ASN A 252 4.64 -16.14 -10.32
N LEU A 253 4.17 -14.99 -9.80
CA LEU A 253 2.83 -14.89 -9.24
C LEU A 253 1.77 -15.11 -10.31
N LYS A 254 1.95 -14.59 -11.52
CA LYS A 254 1.02 -14.83 -12.64
C LYS A 254 0.85 -16.32 -12.88
N THR A 255 1.96 -17.07 -13.03
CA THR A 255 1.92 -18.52 -13.22
C THR A 255 1.13 -19.23 -12.11
N VAL A 256 1.37 -18.85 -10.84
CA VAL A 256 0.67 -19.43 -9.69
C VAL A 256 -0.83 -19.07 -9.70
N LEU A 257 -1.17 -17.79 -9.89
CA LEU A 257 -2.56 -17.32 -9.86
C LEU A 257 -3.38 -17.89 -11.02
N GLU A 258 -2.79 -18.02 -12.21
CA GLU A 258 -3.41 -18.62 -13.39
C GLU A 258 -3.69 -20.11 -13.19
N SER A 259 -2.69 -20.86 -12.74
CA SER A 259 -2.81 -22.29 -12.45
C SER A 259 -3.92 -22.59 -11.44
N ASN A 260 -4.14 -21.67 -10.51
CA ASN A 260 -5.16 -21.79 -9.46
C ASN A 260 -6.47 -21.07 -9.80
N ARG A 261 -6.60 -20.43 -10.97
CA ARG A 261 -7.77 -19.62 -11.36
C ARG A 261 -8.17 -18.59 -10.28
N SER A 262 -7.17 -17.94 -9.68
CA SER A 262 -7.39 -17.00 -8.58
C SER A 262 -8.04 -15.70 -9.06
N ALA A 263 -8.94 -15.14 -8.25
CA ALA A 263 -9.55 -13.85 -8.49
C ALA A 263 -8.53 -12.67 -8.45
N LEU A 264 -7.38 -12.88 -7.80
CA LEU A 264 -6.29 -11.91 -7.71
C LEU A 264 -5.53 -11.72 -9.03
N LEU A 265 -5.70 -12.62 -10.00
CA LEU A 265 -5.07 -12.49 -11.32
C LEU A 265 -5.41 -11.16 -11.98
N LYS A 266 -6.65 -10.68 -11.80
CA LYS A 266 -7.08 -9.37 -12.31
C LYS A 266 -6.28 -8.22 -11.68
N ASP A 267 -6.11 -8.25 -10.36
CA ASP A 267 -5.37 -7.20 -9.64
C ASP A 267 -3.88 -7.20 -10.05
N LEU A 268 -3.29 -8.40 -10.25
CA LEU A 268 -1.93 -8.56 -10.75
C LEU A 268 -1.77 -8.01 -12.17
N MET A 269 -2.69 -8.35 -13.09
CA MET A 269 -2.60 -7.92 -14.49
C MET A 269 -2.75 -6.39 -14.62
N ILE A 270 -3.61 -5.77 -13.81
CA ILE A 270 -3.70 -4.30 -13.73
C ILE A 270 -2.34 -3.69 -13.39
N TYR A 271 -1.63 -4.26 -12.41
CA TYR A 271 -0.33 -3.75 -12.01
C TYR A 271 0.76 -4.00 -13.06
N LEU A 272 0.78 -5.18 -13.69
CA LEU A 272 1.71 -5.48 -14.78
C LEU A 272 1.51 -4.55 -15.99
N VAL A 273 0.27 -4.25 -16.37
CA VAL A 273 -0.04 -3.31 -17.46
C VAL A 273 0.42 -1.89 -17.10
N GLU A 274 0.25 -1.46 -15.85
CA GLU A 274 0.75 -0.15 -15.38
C GLU A 274 2.27 -0.05 -15.47
N ILE A 275 2.98 -1.12 -15.10
CA ILE A 275 4.44 -1.24 -15.26
C ILE A 275 4.83 -1.20 -16.74
N PHE A 276 4.18 -2.02 -17.57
CA PHE A 276 4.47 -2.14 -19.00
C PHE A 276 4.25 -0.80 -19.72
N ARG A 277 3.21 -0.06 -19.36
CA ARG A 277 2.94 1.27 -19.91
C ARG A 277 4.08 2.25 -19.64
N ARG A 278 4.73 2.14 -18.47
CA ARG A 278 5.76 3.09 -18.04
C ARG A 278 7.17 2.71 -18.49
N TYR A 279 7.45 1.41 -18.62
CA TYR A 279 8.79 0.87 -18.89
C TYR A 279 8.76 -0.13 -20.04
N LYS A 280 8.08 0.24 -21.13
CA LYS A 280 7.77 -0.65 -22.26
C LYS A 280 9.00 -1.31 -22.87
N GLY A 281 10.10 -0.56 -23.02
CA GLY A 281 11.34 -1.07 -23.59
C GLY A 281 11.98 -2.13 -22.70
N GLU A 282 12.20 -1.78 -21.44
CA GLU A 282 12.86 -2.66 -20.47
C GLU A 282 12.03 -3.93 -20.16
N VAL A 283 10.70 -3.80 -20.08
CA VAL A 283 9.82 -4.95 -19.86
C VAL A 283 9.79 -5.86 -21.09
N LYS A 284 9.85 -5.31 -22.32
CA LYS A 284 9.96 -6.10 -23.56
C LYS A 284 11.24 -6.92 -23.59
N GLU A 285 12.36 -6.32 -23.23
CA GLU A 285 13.65 -7.00 -23.16
C GLU A 285 13.63 -8.13 -22.12
N LEU A 286 13.10 -7.85 -20.93
CA LEU A 286 13.01 -8.85 -19.86
C LEU A 286 12.06 -10.00 -20.22
N LEU A 287 10.94 -9.71 -20.88
CA LEU A 287 9.95 -10.70 -21.30
C LEU A 287 10.22 -11.31 -22.69
N ALA A 288 11.41 -11.09 -23.26
CA ALA A 288 11.77 -11.70 -24.55
C ALA A 288 11.67 -13.25 -24.53
N THR A 289 11.83 -13.86 -23.34
CA THR A 289 11.68 -15.30 -23.12
C THR A 289 10.25 -15.74 -22.81
N ASP A 290 9.29 -14.82 -22.67
CA ASP A 290 7.86 -15.10 -22.48
C ASP A 290 6.99 -14.31 -23.49
N PRO A 291 6.93 -14.77 -24.76
CA PRO A 291 6.15 -14.11 -25.81
C PRO A 291 4.64 -14.09 -25.54
N SER A 292 4.14 -15.05 -24.75
CA SER A 292 2.73 -15.16 -24.42
C SER A 292 2.32 -14.02 -23.51
N LEU A 293 3.03 -13.82 -22.39
CA LEU A 293 2.78 -12.72 -21.49
C LEU A 293 2.98 -11.37 -22.18
N LEU A 294 4.01 -11.24 -23.01
CA LEU A 294 4.23 -9.99 -23.74
C LEU A 294 3.05 -9.64 -24.66
N SER A 295 2.51 -10.63 -25.39
CA SER A 295 1.35 -10.44 -26.26
C SER A 295 0.09 -10.05 -25.48
N GLU A 296 -0.11 -10.66 -24.31
CA GLU A 296 -1.21 -10.34 -23.40
C GLU A 296 -1.13 -8.88 -22.91
N LEU A 297 0.06 -8.44 -22.45
CA LEU A 297 0.27 -7.06 -22.01
C LEU A 297 0.11 -6.05 -23.14
N GLU A 298 0.56 -6.37 -24.36
CA GLU A 298 0.35 -5.51 -25.52
C GLU A 298 -1.13 -5.39 -25.89
N PHE A 299 -1.89 -6.48 -25.80
CA PHE A 299 -3.33 -6.45 -26.04
C PHE A 299 -4.06 -5.60 -24.99
N ASP A 300 -3.80 -5.85 -23.70
CA ASP A 300 -4.45 -5.13 -22.60
C ASP A 300 -4.11 -3.63 -22.61
N MET A 301 -2.87 -3.28 -22.94
CA MET A 301 -2.47 -1.88 -23.12
C MET A 301 -3.28 -1.20 -24.24
N ARG A 302 -3.47 -1.86 -25.38
CA ARG A 302 -4.30 -1.34 -26.49
C ARG A 302 -5.77 -1.18 -26.07
N GLN A 303 -6.31 -2.13 -25.30
CA GLN A 303 -7.68 -2.02 -24.78
C GLN A 303 -7.83 -0.85 -23.80
N PHE A 304 -6.83 -0.64 -22.94
CA PHE A 304 -6.80 0.48 -22.02
C PHE A 304 -6.73 1.84 -22.74
N GLU A 305 -5.90 1.96 -23.77
CA GLU A 305 -5.81 3.17 -24.61
C GLU A 305 -7.13 3.47 -25.34
N LYS A 306 -7.83 2.45 -25.85
CA LYS A 306 -9.15 2.61 -26.47
C LYS A 306 -10.18 3.17 -25.48
N LYS A 307 -10.26 2.59 -24.28
CA LYS A 307 -11.17 3.05 -23.22
C LYS A 307 -10.92 4.51 -22.80
N GLN A 308 -9.66 4.97 -22.81
CA GLN A 308 -9.36 6.37 -22.55
C GLN A 308 -9.84 7.30 -23.67
N LYS A 309 -9.66 6.90 -24.93
CA LYS A 309 -10.12 7.70 -26.10
C LYS A 309 -11.65 7.77 -26.19
N GLU A 310 -12.34 6.73 -25.75
CA GLU A 310 -13.81 6.67 -25.70
C GLU A 310 -14.43 7.43 -24.52
N THR A 311 -13.62 7.96 -23.60
CA THR A 311 -14.09 8.83 -22.50
C THR A 311 -13.81 10.30 -22.86
N PRO A 312 -14.68 11.00 -23.62
CA PRO A 312 -14.47 12.41 -23.94
C PRO A 312 -14.51 13.26 -22.66
N GLY A 313 -13.51 14.14 -22.53
CA GLY A 313 -13.19 15.01 -21.40
C GLY A 313 -14.30 15.34 -20.39
N LYS A 314 -14.15 14.86 -19.16
CA LYS A 314 -14.57 15.65 -17.99
C LYS A 314 -13.67 16.89 -17.95
N LYS A 315 -14.20 18.02 -18.47
CA LYS A 315 -13.66 19.35 -18.21
C LYS A 315 -13.28 19.47 -16.73
N ASN A 316 -12.07 19.96 -16.46
CA ASN A 316 -11.63 20.38 -15.14
C ASN A 316 -12.79 21.06 -14.39
N PRO A 317 -13.22 20.58 -13.21
CA PRO A 317 -13.89 21.48 -12.28
C PRO A 317 -12.85 22.56 -11.96
N LYS A 318 -13.17 23.79 -12.38
CA LYS A 318 -12.43 24.98 -11.96
C LYS A 318 -12.20 24.89 -10.46
N ALA A 319 -10.97 25.13 -10.04
CA ALA A 319 -10.66 25.42 -8.66
C ALA A 319 -11.66 26.47 -8.15
N HIS A 320 -12.50 26.10 -7.19
CA HIS A 320 -13.13 27.09 -6.34
C HIS A 320 -12.18 27.33 -5.16
N PRO A 321 -11.71 28.57 -4.95
CA PRO A 321 -11.03 28.93 -3.73
C PRO A 321 -12.11 29.16 -2.65
N VAL A 322 -11.99 28.44 -1.54
CA VAL A 322 -12.07 28.84 -0.12
C VAL A 322 -12.02 27.56 0.71
#